data_AF-A0A0A9X2M5-F1
#
_entry.id   AF-A0A0A9X2M5-F1
#
_cell.length_a   1.000
_cell.length_b   1.000
_cell.length_c   1.000
_cell.angle_alpha   90.00
_cell.angle_beta   90.00
_cell.angle_gamma   90.00
#
_symmetry.space_group_name_H-M   'P 1'
#
loop_
_entity.id
_entity.type
_entity.pdbx_description
1 polymer ?
#
loop_
_entity_poly.entity_id
_entity_poly.type
_entity_poly.pdbx_seq_one_letter_code
_entity_poly.pdbx_strand_id
1 'polypeptide(L)'
;EMLKKTKSAFFGYASNIYGALEDITTDREKGDLRELPVHKPYAVGTFVRKHFPYKELFTRGLLLLKESGITFHEDQKWNIKKPDPLLDSYFVIASLYSTSVAFILLFYGVVFSLILLLLEIFIKHETL
;
A
#
# COMPACT_ATOMS: atom_id res chain seq x y z
N GLU A 1 15.23 -9.82 7.67
CA GLU A 1 16.31 -9.56 6.68
C GLU A 1 15.96 -9.95 5.24
N MET A 2 15.31 -11.10 4.97
CA MET A 2 15.00 -11.56 3.59
C MET A 2 14.05 -10.65 2.78
N LEU A 3 13.13 -9.93 3.43
CA LEU A 3 12.21 -8.98 2.79
C LEU A 3 12.92 -7.80 2.10
N LYS A 4 14.07 -7.37 2.64
CA LYS A 4 14.81 -6.19 2.13
C LYS A 4 15.77 -6.51 0.98
N LYS A 5 16.18 -7.78 0.84
CA LYS A 5 17.25 -8.19 -0.09
C LYS A 5 16.77 -8.80 -1.41
N THR A 6 15.52 -9.23 -1.49
CA THR A 6 15.02 -10.01 -2.64
C THR A 6 13.64 -9.49 -3.02
N LYS A 7 13.40 -9.18 -4.31
CA LYS A 7 12.08 -8.86 -4.87
C LYS A 7 11.17 -10.11 -4.79
N SER A 8 10.76 -10.47 -3.59
CA SER A 8 9.99 -11.67 -3.30
C SER A 8 8.69 -11.27 -2.60
N ALA A 9 7.59 -11.86 -3.03
CA ALA A 9 6.30 -11.71 -2.36
C ALA A 9 6.16 -12.83 -1.31
N PHE A 10 5.59 -12.49 -0.15
CA PHE A 10 5.25 -13.46 0.89
C PHE A 10 3.76 -13.73 0.86
N PHE A 11 3.40 -15.00 1.05
CA PHE A 11 2.02 -15.46 1.14
C PHE A 11 1.78 -16.03 2.54
N GLY A 12 0.74 -15.55 3.21
CA GLY A 12 0.39 -15.98 4.55
C GLY A 12 -0.80 -15.22 5.11
N TYR A 13 -1.12 -15.49 6.37
CA TYR A 13 -2.19 -14.78 7.07
C TYR A 13 -1.77 -13.35 7.38
N ALA A 14 -2.63 -12.40 7.03
CA ALA A 14 -2.38 -10.98 7.20
C ALA A 14 -2.04 -10.62 8.65
N SER A 15 -2.74 -11.20 9.63
CA SER A 15 -2.48 -10.97 11.06
C SER A 15 -1.04 -11.30 11.48
N ASN A 16 -0.51 -12.44 11.01
CA ASN A 16 0.84 -12.87 11.34
C ASN A 16 1.89 -12.01 10.62
N ILE A 17 1.58 -11.62 9.38
CA ILE A 17 2.46 -10.78 8.58
C ILE A 17 2.54 -9.38 9.19
N TYR A 18 1.42 -8.77 9.60
CA TYR A 18 1.42 -7.45 10.23
C TYR A 18 2.23 -7.42 11.52
N GLY A 19 2.12 -8.46 12.36
CA GLY A 19 2.95 -8.57 13.56
C GLY A 19 4.44 -8.68 13.25
N ALA A 20 4.82 -9.51 12.30
CA ALA A 20 6.21 -9.61 11.88
C ALA A 20 6.72 -8.30 11.22
N LEU A 21 5.86 -7.57 10.51
CA LEU A 21 6.22 -6.30 9.90
C LEU A 21 6.45 -5.20 10.94
N GLU A 22 5.68 -5.17 12.02
CA GLU A 22 5.85 -4.20 13.11
C GLU A 22 7.26 -4.27 13.73
N ASP A 23 7.81 -5.48 13.88
CA ASP A 23 9.15 -5.70 14.45
C ASP A 23 10.30 -5.42 13.45
N ILE A 24 10.06 -5.60 12.15
CA ILE A 24 11.12 -5.62 11.12
C ILE A 24 11.21 -4.31 10.33
N THR A 25 10.14 -3.50 10.29
CA THR A 25 10.03 -2.36 9.38
C THR A 25 9.77 -1.04 10.10
N THR A 26 10.48 0.01 9.65
CA THR A 26 10.24 1.39 10.09
C THR A 26 8.95 1.91 9.45
N ASP A 27 8.27 2.87 10.08
CA ASP A 27 6.97 3.39 9.59
C ASP A 27 6.99 3.89 8.13
N ARG A 28 8.13 4.41 7.66
CA ARG A 28 8.33 4.80 6.25
C ARG A 28 8.35 3.60 5.29
N GLU A 29 8.88 2.47 5.72
CA GLU A 29 8.95 1.25 4.89
C GLU A 29 7.58 0.55 4.86
N LYS A 30 6.76 0.70 5.91
CA LYS A 30 5.39 0.16 5.95
C LYS A 30 4.51 0.74 4.84
N GLY A 31 4.67 2.03 4.52
CA GLY A 31 3.89 2.71 3.46
C GLY A 31 4.21 2.25 2.03
N ASP A 32 5.41 1.70 1.80
CA ASP A 32 5.82 1.19 0.47
C ASP A 32 5.37 -0.26 0.22
N LEU A 33 4.96 -0.97 1.28
CA LEU A 33 4.49 -2.35 1.16
C LEU A 33 3.10 -2.38 0.51
N ARG A 34 2.96 -3.21 -0.52
CA ARG A 34 1.68 -3.46 -1.20
C ARG A 34 1.16 -4.84 -0.85
N GLU A 35 -0.06 -4.87 -0.31
CA GLU A 35 -0.80 -6.09 -0.10
C GLU A 35 -1.55 -6.50 -1.37
N LEU A 36 -1.53 -7.80 -1.68
CA LEU A 36 -2.30 -8.39 -2.77
C LEU A 36 -3.24 -9.46 -2.20
N PRO A 37 -4.57 -9.22 -2.17
CA PRO A 37 -5.52 -10.20 -1.69
C PRO A 37 -5.66 -11.35 -2.71
N VAL A 38 -5.03 -12.49 -2.42
CA VAL A 38 -5.09 -13.69 -3.28
C VAL A 38 -6.44 -14.41 -3.18
N HIS A 39 -7.05 -14.37 -1.99
CA HIS A 39 -8.32 -15.03 -1.72
C HIS A 39 -9.31 -14.06 -1.08
N LYS A 40 -10.60 -14.28 -1.34
CA LYS A 40 -11.67 -13.58 -0.61
C LYS A 40 -11.62 -14.02 0.86
N PRO A 41 -11.87 -13.12 1.81
CA PRO A 41 -12.01 -13.49 3.21
C PRO A 41 -13.09 -14.56 3.33
N TYR A 42 -12.75 -15.71 3.89
CA TYR A 42 -13.70 -16.77 4.20
C TYR A 42 -13.88 -16.83 5.72
N ALA A 43 -15.12 -17.03 6.17
CA ALA A 43 -15.39 -17.18 7.59
C ALA A 43 -14.80 -18.52 8.07
N VAL A 44 -13.87 -18.44 9.01
CA VAL A 44 -13.35 -19.63 9.69
C VAL A 44 -14.33 -20.01 10.80
N GLY A 45 -14.89 -21.22 10.72
CA GLY A 45 -15.73 -21.77 11.77
C GLY A 45 -14.89 -22.42 12.87
N THR A 46 -15.48 -22.59 14.05
CA THR A 46 -14.85 -23.36 15.12
C THR A 46 -15.13 -24.86 14.96
N PHE A 47 -14.19 -25.68 15.40
CA PHE A 47 -14.31 -27.13 15.34
C PHE A 47 -15.10 -27.65 16.54
N VAL A 48 -16.12 -28.45 16.28
CA VAL A 48 -16.96 -29.08 17.30
C VAL A 48 -17.01 -30.58 17.05
N ARG A 49 -17.11 -31.38 18.12
CA ARG A 49 -17.28 -32.84 18.02
C ARG A 49 -18.47 -33.18 17.11
N LYS A 50 -18.29 -34.15 16.20
CA LYS A 50 -19.26 -34.54 15.16
C LYS A 50 -20.69 -34.80 15.69
N HIS A 51 -20.83 -35.30 16.92
CA HIS A 51 -22.11 -35.59 17.57
C HIS A 51 -22.28 -34.83 18.89
N PHE A 52 -21.90 -33.55 18.91
CA PHE A 52 -22.07 -32.72 20.11
C PHE A 52 -23.55 -32.39 20.33
N PRO A 53 -24.16 -32.78 21.47
CA PRO A 53 -25.59 -32.59 21.71
C PRO A 53 -25.99 -31.10 21.76
N TYR A 54 -25.07 -30.21 22.13
CA TYR A 54 -25.33 -28.76 22.21
C TYR A 54 -24.81 -27.97 21.01
N LYS A 55 -24.63 -28.61 19.85
CA LYS A 55 -24.09 -27.95 18.65
C LYS A 55 -24.89 -26.70 18.25
N GLU A 56 -26.21 -26.78 18.30
CA GLU A 56 -27.09 -25.67 17.95
C GLU A 56 -26.97 -24.52 18.94
N LEU A 57 -26.99 -24.82 20.24
CA LEU A 57 -26.83 -23.83 21.30
C LEU A 57 -25.47 -23.11 21.18
N PHE A 58 -24.41 -23.88 20.95
CA PHE A 58 -23.06 -23.33 20.78
C PHE A 58 -22.96 -22.45 19.53
N THR A 59 -23.55 -22.88 18.41
CA THR A 59 -23.59 -22.09 17.16
C THR A 59 -24.36 -20.78 17.36
N ARG A 60 -25.52 -20.83 18.05
CA ARG A 60 -26.30 -19.62 18.40
C ARG A 60 -25.51 -18.68 19.30
N GLY A 61 -24.80 -19.20 20.30
CA GLY A 61 -23.94 -18.39 21.16
C GLY A 61 -22.86 -17.64 20.37
N LEU A 62 -22.20 -18.30 19.41
CA LEU A 62 -21.22 -17.67 18.54
C LEU A 62 -21.83 -16.63 17.61
N LEU A 63 -23.03 -16.88 17.08
CA LEU A 63 -23.76 -15.89 16.28
C LEU A 63 -24.11 -14.65 17.10
N LEU A 64 -24.59 -14.83 18.34
CA LEU A 64 -24.89 -13.72 19.23
C LEU A 64 -23.63 -12.89 19.57
N LEU A 65 -22.49 -13.55 19.81
CA LEU A 65 -21.20 -12.86 20.03
C LEU A 65 -20.77 -12.03 18.81
N LYS A 66 -21.04 -12.54 17.61
CA LYS A 66 -20.76 -11.83 16.36
C LYS A 66 -21.72 -10.67 16.13
N GLU A 67 -23.02 -10.89 16.31
CA GLU A 67 -24.09 -9.91 16.09
C GLU A 67 -24.03 -8.75 17.09
N SER A 68 -23.67 -9.05 18.35
CA SER A 68 -23.42 -8.04 19.38
C SER A 68 -22.14 -7.23 19.16
N GLY A 69 -21.28 -7.63 18.20
CA GLY A 69 -20.02 -6.96 17.91
C GLY A 69 -18.90 -7.25 18.92
N ILE A 70 -19.10 -8.14 19.89
CA ILE A 70 -18.06 -8.53 20.85
C ILE A 70 -16.85 -9.11 20.11
N THR A 71 -17.09 -10.00 19.14
CA THR A 71 -16.03 -10.57 18.30
C THR A 71 -15.25 -9.50 17.53
N PHE A 72 -15.94 -8.45 17.04
CA PHE A 72 -15.29 -7.36 16.32
C PHE A 72 -14.45 -6.47 17.25
N HIS A 73 -14.91 -6.24 18.49
CA HIS A 73 -14.16 -5.50 19.49
C HIS A 73 -12.90 -6.26 19.92
N GLU A 74 -13.02 -7.57 20.18
CA GLU A 74 -11.88 -8.42 20.52
C GLU A 74 -10.87 -8.49 19.37
N ASP A 75 -11.34 -8.64 18.14
CA ASP A 75 -10.50 -8.62 16.94
C ASP A 75 -9.68 -7.34 16.86
N GLN A 76 -10.31 -6.17 17.01
CA GLN A 76 -9.61 -4.89 16.97
C GLN A 76 -8.63 -4.66 18.14
N LYS A 77 -8.86 -5.32 19.28
CA LYS A 77 -8.04 -5.16 20.48
C LYS A 77 -6.79 -6.03 20.43
N TRP A 78 -6.92 -7.26 19.94
CA TRP A 78 -5.87 -8.26 19.98
C TRP A 78 -5.13 -8.44 18.67
N ASN A 79 -5.77 -8.18 17.52
CA ASN A 79 -5.12 -8.29 16.23
C ASN A 79 -4.46 -6.97 15.83
N ILE A 80 -3.22 -7.11 15.37
CA ILE A 80 -2.44 -5.99 14.83
C ILE A 80 -3.15 -5.52 13.57
N LYS A 81 -3.61 -4.27 13.63
CA LYS A 81 -4.35 -3.66 12.54
C LYS A 81 -3.44 -3.49 11.34
N LYS A 82 -4.06 -3.50 10.16
CA LYS A 82 -3.40 -3.05 8.94
C LYS A 82 -2.76 -1.68 9.23
N PRO A 83 -1.46 -1.47 8.91
CA PRO A 83 -0.83 -0.19 9.09
C PRO A 83 -1.62 0.86 8.29
N ASP A 84 -2.06 1.92 8.96
CA ASP A 84 -2.85 2.97 8.33
C ASP A 84 -2.02 3.61 7.21
N PRO A 85 -2.48 3.58 5.95
CA PRO A 85 -1.77 4.21 4.83
C PRO A 85 -1.85 5.76 4.87
N LEU A 86 -2.36 6.34 5.97
CA LEU A 86 -2.80 7.73 6.06
C LEU A 86 -1.83 8.67 6.76
N LEU A 87 -0.67 8.20 7.24
CA LEU A 87 0.36 9.11 7.78
C LEU A 87 1.18 9.83 6.70
N ASP A 88 1.07 9.43 5.43
CA ASP A 88 1.71 10.11 4.29
C ASP A 88 0.76 11.05 3.52
N SER A 89 -0.53 11.14 3.88
CA SER A 89 -1.50 11.91 3.10
C SER A 89 -1.46 13.43 3.32
N TYR A 90 -0.72 13.92 4.32
CA TYR A 90 -0.66 15.36 4.65
C TYR A 90 0.48 16.12 3.98
N PHE A 91 1.45 15.42 3.40
CA PHE A 91 2.53 16.04 2.65
C PHE A 91 2.72 15.29 1.34
N VAL A 92 1.79 15.49 0.41
CA VAL A 92 2.12 15.41 -1.02
C VAL A 92 3.05 16.58 -1.33
N ILE A 93 4.27 16.52 -0.80
CA ILE A 93 5.41 17.22 -1.38
C ILE A 93 5.44 16.64 -2.77
N ALA A 94 4.98 17.39 -3.77
CA ALA A 94 5.01 17.00 -5.16
C ALA A 94 6.40 16.45 -5.43
N SER A 95 6.50 15.12 -5.50
CA SER A 95 7.78 14.47 -5.61
C SER A 95 8.40 15.00 -6.90
N LEU A 96 9.69 15.32 -6.90
CA LEU A 96 10.37 15.81 -8.12
C LEU A 96 10.10 14.89 -9.34
N TYR A 97 9.79 13.63 -9.08
CA TYR A 97 9.33 12.66 -10.07
C TYR A 97 8.04 13.07 -10.80
N SER A 98 7.03 13.59 -10.09
CA SER A 98 5.77 14.03 -10.69
C SER A 98 5.94 15.29 -11.56
N THR A 99 6.84 16.20 -11.18
CA THR A 99 7.14 17.43 -11.95
C THR A 99 8.22 17.23 -13.01
N SER A 100 8.86 16.06 -13.07
CA SER A 100 9.95 15.75 -14.01
C SER A 100 9.55 15.99 -15.47
N VAL A 101 8.33 15.62 -15.84
CA VAL A 101 7.79 15.80 -17.19
C VAL A 101 7.72 17.28 -17.58
N ALA A 102 7.32 18.16 -16.65
CA ALA A 102 7.25 19.60 -16.90
C ALA A 102 8.65 20.21 -17.11
N PHE A 103 9.65 19.78 -16.33
CA PHE A 103 11.04 20.23 -16.50
C PHE A 103 11.64 19.75 -17.82
N ILE A 104 11.36 18.52 -18.24
CA ILE A 104 11.80 17.98 -19.53
C ILE A 104 11.22 18.81 -20.67
N LEU A 105 9.91 19.09 -20.62
CA LEU A 105 9.24 19.90 -21.64
C LEU A 105 9.81 21.33 -21.71
N LEU A 106 10.06 21.95 -20.55
CA LEU A 106 10.69 23.27 -20.46
C LEU A 106 12.10 23.26 -21.05
N PHE A 107 12.90 22.25 -20.74
CA PHE A 107 14.25 22.11 -21.28
C PHE A 107 14.25 22.01 -22.80
N TYR A 108 13.36 21.19 -23.38
CA TYR A 108 13.21 21.11 -24.84
C TYR A 108 12.77 22.44 -25.45
N GLY A 109 11.85 23.16 -24.80
CA GLY A 109 11.42 24.49 -25.26
C GLY A 109 12.58 25.50 -25.30
N VAL A 110 13.41 25.52 -24.25
CA VAL A 110 14.58 26.40 -24.19
C VAL A 110 15.60 26.05 -25.27
N VAL A 111 15.92 24.76 -25.44
CA VAL A 111 16.86 24.30 -26.49
C VAL A 111 16.34 24.66 -27.88
N PHE A 112 15.05 24.44 -28.14
CA PHE A 112 14.44 24.76 -29.43
C PHE A 112 14.48 26.26 -29.73
N SER A 113 14.19 27.11 -28.75
CA SER A 113 14.30 28.56 -28.90
C SER A 113 15.74 29.01 -29.17
N LEU A 114 16.73 28.37 -28.55
CA LEU A 114 18.14 28.70 -28.74
C LEU A 114 18.61 28.34 -30.16
N ILE A 115 18.13 27.21 -30.69
CA ILE A 115 18.40 26.79 -32.08
C ILE A 115 17.84 27.80 -33.08
N LEU A 116 16.58 28.25 -32.89
CA LEU A 116 15.97 29.26 -33.76
C LEU A 116 16.74 30.59 -33.74
N LEU A 117 17.19 31.01 -32.55
CA LEU A 117 17.98 32.23 -32.40
C LEU A 117 19.32 32.13 -33.12
N LEU A 118 20.04 31.00 -33.00
CA LEU A 118 21.29 30.78 -33.73
C LEU A 118 21.09 30.78 -35.25
N LEU A 119 19.98 30.21 -35.72
CA LEU A 119 19.61 30.20 -37.13
C LEU A 119 19.33 31.63 -37.64
N GLU A 120 18.59 32.43 -36.86
CA GLU A 120 18.32 33.83 -37.19
C GLU A 120 19.62 34.66 -37.28
N ILE A 121 20.54 34.48 -36.34
CA ILE A 121 21.86 35.15 -36.38
C ILE A 121 22.66 34.73 -37.61
N PHE A 122 22.65 33.45 -37.97
CA PHE A 122 23.38 32.94 -39.12
C PHE A 122 22.84 33.52 -40.44
N ILE A 123 21.52 33.52 -40.61
CA ILE A 123 20.87 34.12 -41.79
C ILE A 123 21.18 35.62 -41.86
N LYS A 124 21.06 36.34 -40.74
CA LYS A 124 21.31 37.78 -40.70
C LYS A 124 22.76 38.12 -41.03
N HIS A 125 23.72 37.29 -40.61
CA HIS A 125 25.13 37.43 -40.92
C HIS A 125 25.45 37.14 -42.40
N GLU A 126 24.78 36.19 -43.06
CA GLU A 126 24.96 35.96 -44.51
C GLU A 126 24.35 37.06 -45.39
N THR A 127 23.34 37.79 -44.89
CA THR A 127 22.66 38.86 -45.64
C THR A 127 23.31 40.25 -45.53
N LEU A 128 24.40 40.39 -44.79
CA LEU A 128 25.18 41.63 -44.60
C LEU A 128 26.51 41.57 -45.35
#